data_AF-A0A9P3NMX2-F1
#
_entry.id   AF-A0A9P3NMX2-F1
#
_cell.length_a   1.000
_cell.length_b   1.000
_cell.length_c   1.000
_cell.angle_alpha   90.00
_cell.angle_beta   90.00
_cell.angle_gamma   90.00
#
_symmetry.space_group_name_H-M   'P 1'
#
loop_
_entity.id
_entity.type
_entity.pdbx_description
1 polymer ?
#
loop_
_entity_poly.entity_id
_entity_poly.type
_entity_poly.pdbx_seq_one_letter_code
_entity_poly.pdbx_strand_id
1 'polypeptide(L)'
;MTHRLWNLDCVAAYEEGSKDNVTVKVFKDWSPLLDGTSVIMALSESKLWNSFGISIADAAIHNFFGVLHAGKSFMEKHLSIFLHLHNEHISCVKPENVPQRVLPKLVKDAVAAALRQLKTQLPGDFSSVHQAKVGNCLPDLATSLATIVMDSSNQHFQEECSKILGVQDVNNVETAILQRLSSISLAPDHGGRMLPCKRQPKKMDEMDV
;
A
#
# COMPACT_ATOMS: atom_id res chain seq x y z
N MET A 1 11.23 23.96 -30.65
CA MET A 1 10.06 23.41 -29.94
C MET A 1 10.42 23.32 -28.47
N THR A 2 9.93 24.25 -27.65
CA THR A 2 10.20 24.28 -26.20
C THR A 2 9.24 23.32 -25.51
N HIS A 3 9.77 22.21 -25.00
CA HIS A 3 9.02 21.29 -24.16
C HIS A 3 8.62 22.04 -22.88
N ARG A 4 7.31 22.21 -22.65
CA ARG A 4 6.79 22.69 -21.36
C ARG A 4 7.02 21.59 -20.33
N LEU A 5 7.94 21.80 -19.40
CA LEU A 5 8.10 20.96 -18.22
C LEU A 5 7.12 21.48 -17.18
N TRP A 6 6.02 20.75 -17.00
CA TRP A 6 5.11 20.97 -15.88
C TRP A 6 5.69 20.25 -14.66
N ASN A 7 5.83 20.97 -13.55
CA ASN A 7 6.25 20.37 -12.29
C ASN A 7 5.02 20.15 -11.41
N LEU A 8 5.08 19.05 -10.65
CA LEU A 8 4.00 18.58 -9.82
C LEU A 8 4.55 18.23 -8.45
N ASP A 9 4.08 18.94 -7.44
CA ASP A 9 4.30 18.61 -6.05
C ASP A 9 3.08 17.89 -5.48
N CYS A 10 3.33 16.94 -4.57
CA CYS A 10 2.28 16.23 -3.86
C CYS A 10 2.61 16.16 -2.38
N VAL A 11 1.63 16.53 -1.55
CA VAL A 11 1.68 16.38 -0.09
C VAL A 11 0.52 15.50 0.35
N ALA A 12 0.80 14.52 1.20
CA ALA A 12 -0.20 13.67 1.83
C ALA A 12 -0.28 14.00 3.32
N ALA A 13 -1.49 14.20 3.83
CA ALA A 13 -1.79 14.43 5.25
C ALA A 13 -2.67 13.29 5.77
N TYR A 14 -2.40 12.85 7.01
CA TYR A 14 -3.07 11.73 7.66
C TYR A 14 -3.55 12.15 9.04
N GLU A 15 -4.85 12.37 9.17
CA GLU A 15 -5.46 13.13 10.28
C GLU A 15 -6.74 12.43 10.76
N GLU A 16 -7.17 12.70 12.00
CA GLU A 16 -8.47 12.18 12.48
C GLU A 16 -9.62 12.62 11.55
N GLY A 17 -10.43 11.67 11.11
CA GLY A 17 -11.55 11.95 10.21
C GLY A 17 -12.18 10.67 9.65
N SER A 18 -12.98 10.82 8.59
CA SER A 18 -13.62 9.69 7.92
C SER A 18 -12.58 8.81 7.22
N LYS A 19 -12.41 7.58 7.70
CA LYS A 19 -11.46 6.58 7.15
C LYS A 19 -11.88 5.96 5.81
N ASP A 20 -13.12 6.20 5.42
CA ASP A 20 -13.74 5.60 4.23
C ASP A 20 -13.46 6.41 2.96
N ASN A 21 -12.79 7.57 3.09
CA ASN A 21 -12.61 8.52 2.01
C ASN A 21 -11.17 9.01 1.90
N VAL A 22 -10.74 9.26 0.67
CA VAL A 22 -9.52 10.03 0.38
C VAL A 22 -9.93 11.35 -0.25
N THR A 23 -9.59 12.46 0.38
CA THR A 23 -9.86 13.79 -0.18
C THR A 23 -8.68 14.23 -1.03
N VAL A 24 -8.93 14.66 -2.26
CA VAL A 24 -7.90 15.16 -3.18
C VAL A 24 -8.19 16.62 -3.51
N LYS A 25 -7.25 17.52 -3.22
CA LYS A 25 -7.33 18.94 -3.55
C LYS A 25 -6.25 19.27 -4.58
N VAL A 26 -6.65 19.90 -5.68
CA VAL A 26 -5.73 20.24 -6.76
C VAL A 26 -5.58 21.76 -6.82
N PHE A 27 -4.35 22.22 -6.79
CA PHE A 27 -3.98 23.62 -6.87
C PHE A 27 -3.15 23.84 -8.14
N LYS A 28 -3.37 24.95 -8.81
CA LYS A 28 -2.54 25.44 -9.89
C LYS A 28 -2.05 26.83 -9.54
N ASP A 29 -0.74 27.02 -9.48
CA ASP A 29 -0.11 28.29 -9.11
C ASP A 29 -0.76 28.90 -7.84
N TRP A 30 -0.86 28.07 -6.79
CA TRP A 30 -1.48 28.39 -5.48
C TRP A 30 -2.99 28.68 -5.48
N SER A 31 -3.67 28.55 -6.62
CA SER A 31 -5.12 28.73 -6.72
C SER A 31 -5.84 27.37 -6.87
N PRO A 32 -6.98 27.13 -6.19
CA PRO A 32 -7.76 25.91 -6.38
C PRO A 32 -8.14 25.72 -7.86
N LEU A 33 -7.88 24.53 -8.38
CA LEU A 33 -8.24 24.18 -9.76
C LEU A 33 -9.73 23.83 -9.83
N LEU A 34 -10.50 24.64 -10.55
CA LEU A 34 -11.96 24.48 -10.73
C LEU A 34 -12.36 23.20 -11.48
N ASP A 35 -11.50 22.70 -12.37
CA ASP A 35 -11.72 21.45 -13.11
C ASP A 35 -10.52 20.51 -12.95
N GLY A 36 -10.56 19.73 -11.87
CA GLY A 36 -9.61 18.65 -11.58
C GLY A 36 -10.03 17.29 -12.15
N THR A 37 -11.07 17.21 -12.99
CA THR A 37 -11.72 15.94 -13.37
C THR A 37 -10.75 14.89 -13.87
N SER A 38 -9.85 15.27 -14.79
CA SER A 38 -8.85 14.34 -15.34
C SER A 38 -7.89 13.77 -14.28
N VAL A 39 -7.55 14.56 -13.26
CA VAL A 39 -6.68 14.16 -12.14
C VAL A 39 -7.43 13.20 -11.22
N ILE A 40 -8.66 13.55 -10.85
CA ILE A 40 -9.49 12.73 -9.95
C ILE A 40 -9.82 11.38 -10.59
N MET A 41 -10.20 11.37 -11.88
CA MET A 41 -10.47 10.14 -12.62
C MET A 41 -9.22 9.28 -12.80
N ALA A 42 -8.07 9.90 -13.08
CA ALA A 42 -6.81 9.17 -13.16
C ALA A 42 -6.48 8.47 -11.83
N LEU A 43 -6.74 9.13 -10.71
CA LEU A 43 -6.52 8.58 -9.39
C LEU A 43 -7.54 7.51 -9.03
N SER A 44 -8.83 7.70 -9.32
CA SER A 44 -9.87 6.70 -8.99
C SER A 44 -9.64 5.36 -9.68
N GLU A 45 -9.17 5.37 -10.94
CA GLU A 45 -8.86 4.17 -11.73
C GLU A 45 -7.49 3.54 -11.39
N SER A 46 -6.71 4.16 -10.50
CA SER A 46 -5.35 3.73 -10.23
C SER A 46 -5.27 2.49 -9.33
N LYS A 47 -4.41 1.53 -9.66
CA LYS A 47 -4.09 0.41 -8.78
C LYS A 47 -3.09 0.75 -7.66
N LEU A 48 -2.55 1.98 -7.64
CA LEU A 48 -1.55 2.39 -6.64
C LEU A 48 -2.08 2.23 -5.21
N TRP A 49 -3.38 2.48 -5.01
CA TRP A 49 -4.04 2.46 -3.69
C TRP A 49 -3.92 1.09 -3.00
N ASN A 50 -3.91 0.01 -3.77
CA ASN A 50 -3.81 -1.35 -3.22
C ASN A 50 -2.49 -1.59 -2.46
N SER A 51 -1.41 -0.93 -2.88
CA SER A 51 -0.10 -1.00 -2.21
C SER A 51 -0.09 -0.30 -0.85
N PHE A 52 -1.11 0.51 -0.58
CA PHE A 52 -1.29 1.30 0.65
C PHE A 52 -2.57 0.92 1.41
N GLY A 53 -3.20 -0.20 1.08
CA GLY A 53 -4.32 -0.73 1.89
C GLY A 53 -5.68 -0.13 1.56
N ILE A 54 -5.80 0.51 0.40
CA ILE A 54 -7.00 1.20 -0.02
C ILE A 54 -7.48 0.60 -1.35
N SER A 55 -8.74 0.22 -1.41
CA SER A 55 -9.43 -0.16 -2.65
C SER A 55 -10.47 0.90 -2.97
N ILE A 56 -10.25 1.70 -4.01
CA ILE A 56 -11.21 2.73 -4.44
C ILE A 56 -12.40 2.07 -5.13
N ALA A 57 -13.61 2.47 -4.76
CA ALA A 57 -14.86 2.00 -5.36
C ALA A 57 -15.40 2.98 -6.40
N ASP A 58 -15.43 4.27 -6.05
CA ASP A 58 -15.90 5.34 -6.91
C ASP A 58 -15.19 6.67 -6.59
N ALA A 59 -15.60 7.72 -7.29
CA ALA A 59 -15.14 9.08 -7.03
C ALA A 59 -16.27 10.09 -7.21
N ALA A 60 -16.31 11.08 -6.32
CA ALA A 60 -17.13 12.28 -6.46
C ALA A 60 -16.24 13.49 -6.74
N ILE A 61 -16.68 14.35 -7.65
CA ILE A 61 -15.96 15.57 -8.02
C ILE A 61 -16.78 16.76 -7.52
N HIS A 62 -16.14 17.61 -6.73
CA HIS A 62 -16.67 18.89 -6.29
C HIS A 62 -15.82 20.03 -6.88
N ASN A 63 -16.35 21.25 -6.86
CA ASN A 63 -15.74 22.42 -7.53
C ASN A 63 -14.27 22.66 -7.17
N PHE A 64 -13.83 22.28 -5.96
CA PHE A 64 -12.47 22.56 -5.48
C PHE A 64 -11.73 21.32 -4.96
N PHE A 65 -12.39 20.16 -4.94
CA PHE A 65 -11.81 18.92 -4.44
C PHE A 65 -12.52 17.70 -5.02
N GLY A 66 -11.80 16.59 -5.14
CA GLY A 66 -12.36 15.27 -5.37
C GLY A 66 -12.40 14.46 -4.07
N VAL A 67 -13.36 13.55 -3.98
CA VAL A 67 -13.43 12.52 -2.95
C VAL A 67 -13.36 11.17 -3.63
N LEU A 68 -12.40 10.35 -3.24
CA LEU A 68 -12.31 8.96 -3.66
C LEU A 68 -12.88 8.11 -2.51
N HIS A 69 -14.00 7.43 -2.73
CA HIS A 69 -14.56 6.58 -1.69
C HIS A 69 -13.89 5.22 -1.75
N ALA A 70 -13.43 4.76 -0.59
CA ALA A 70 -12.83 3.46 -0.43
C ALA A 70 -13.96 2.41 -0.31
N GLY A 71 -13.98 1.44 -1.22
CA GLY A 71 -14.84 0.25 -1.06
C GLY A 71 -14.34 -0.64 0.08
N LYS A 72 -13.02 -0.71 0.27
CA LYS A 72 -12.38 -1.28 1.46
C LYS A 72 -11.17 -0.43 1.81
N SER A 73 -11.14 0.06 3.05
CA SER A 73 -10.03 0.82 3.62
C SER A 73 -9.50 0.09 4.85
N PHE A 74 -8.20 -0.13 4.89
CA PHE A 74 -7.51 -0.63 6.08
C PHE A 74 -6.78 0.48 6.83
N MET A 75 -7.11 1.74 6.52
CA MET A 75 -6.58 2.89 7.25
C MET A 75 -7.37 3.12 8.55
N GLU A 76 -6.68 3.65 9.54
CA GLU A 76 -7.28 4.05 10.82
C GLU A 76 -7.70 5.53 10.83
N LYS A 77 -7.10 6.36 9.97
CA LYS A 77 -7.34 7.80 9.89
C LYS A 77 -7.70 8.26 8.48
N HIS A 78 -8.14 9.50 8.36
CA HIS A 78 -8.48 10.13 7.08
C HIS A 78 -7.22 10.52 6.32
N LEU A 79 -7.23 10.30 5.00
CA LEU A 79 -6.14 10.65 4.10
C LEU A 79 -6.55 11.82 3.21
N SER A 80 -5.78 12.90 3.28
CA SER A 80 -5.91 14.06 2.40
C SER A 80 -4.69 14.19 1.50
N ILE A 81 -4.92 14.38 0.20
CA ILE A 81 -3.89 14.57 -0.83
C ILE A 81 -4.01 15.99 -1.38
N PHE A 82 -2.90 16.72 -1.37
CA PHE A 82 -2.76 18.05 -1.93
C PHE A 82 -1.81 17.97 -3.11
N LEU A 83 -2.33 18.27 -4.31
CA LEU A 83 -1.56 18.31 -5.55
C LEU A 83 -1.34 19.76 -5.94
N HIS A 84 -0.10 20.15 -6.19
CA HIS A 84 0.25 21.48 -6.68
C HIS A 84 0.90 21.37 -8.05
N LEU A 85 0.20 21.88 -9.06
CA LEU A 85 0.66 22.00 -10.43
C LEU A 85 1.25 23.40 -10.60
N HIS A 86 2.53 23.48 -10.96
CA HIS A 86 3.17 24.76 -11.24
C HIS A 86 4.02 24.70 -12.50
N ASN A 87 4.26 25.87 -13.07
CA ASN A 87 5.13 26.05 -14.22
C ASN A 87 6.36 26.87 -13.81
N GLU A 88 7.55 26.26 -13.84
CA GLU A 88 8.80 26.96 -13.51
C GLU A 88 9.22 27.98 -14.58
N HIS A 89 8.63 27.93 -15.78
CA HIS A 89 8.88 28.92 -16.81
C HIS A 89 7.79 29.99 -16.81
N ILE A 90 8.02 31.04 -16.03
CA ILE A 90 7.36 32.35 -16.13
C ILE A 90 7.73 32.98 -17.48
N SER A 91 7.04 32.61 -18.56
CA SER A 91 6.99 33.45 -19.74
C SER A 91 5.59 33.45 -20.30
N CYS A 92 5.03 34.66 -20.40
CA CYS A 92 3.70 35.07 -20.85
C CYS A 92 3.19 34.36 -22.13
N VAL A 93 2.82 33.09 -22.04
CA VAL A 93 2.12 32.38 -23.11
C VAL A 93 0.93 31.65 -22.49
N LYS A 94 -0.26 31.92 -23.04
CA LYS A 94 -1.55 31.42 -22.54
C LYS A 94 -1.50 29.91 -22.21
N PRO A 95 -2.07 29.49 -21.06
CA PRO A 95 -1.95 28.13 -20.56
C PRO A 95 -2.99 27.23 -21.22
N GLU A 96 -2.88 27.06 -22.53
CA GLU A 96 -3.66 26.08 -23.26
C GLU A 96 -2.75 24.88 -23.51
N ASN A 97 -3.16 23.73 -22.98
CA ASN A 97 -2.60 22.40 -23.21
C ASN A 97 -1.39 22.01 -22.33
N VAL A 98 -1.67 21.62 -21.08
CA VAL A 98 -0.96 20.46 -20.51
C VAL A 98 -1.30 19.28 -21.43
N PRO A 99 -0.35 18.47 -21.91
CA PRO A 99 -0.68 17.26 -22.64
C PRO A 99 -1.53 16.37 -21.74
N GLN A 100 -2.83 16.29 -22.03
CA GLN A 100 -3.84 15.56 -21.25
C GLN A 100 -3.47 14.09 -21.02
N ARG A 101 -2.59 13.54 -21.86
CA ARG A 101 -2.04 12.17 -21.77
C ARG A 101 -0.92 11.99 -20.74
N VAL A 102 -0.18 13.04 -20.38
CA VAL A 102 1.02 12.94 -19.50
C VAL A 102 0.67 13.22 -18.03
N LEU A 103 -0.30 14.11 -17.80
CA LEU A 103 -0.75 14.51 -16.47
C LEU A 103 -1.18 13.33 -15.57
N PRO A 104 -1.95 12.32 -16.06
CA PRO A 104 -2.37 11.18 -15.24
C PRO A 104 -1.20 10.37 -14.65
N LYS A 105 -0.12 10.19 -15.42
CA LYS A 105 1.05 9.41 -14.97
C LYS A 105 1.83 10.17 -13.91
N LEU A 106 2.11 11.45 -14.16
CA LEU A 106 2.81 12.32 -13.21
C LEU A 106 2.07 12.38 -11.87
N VAL A 107 0.75 12.54 -11.91
CA VAL A 107 -0.11 12.53 -10.72
C VAL A 107 0.03 11.22 -9.94
N LYS A 108 -0.08 10.08 -10.62
CA LYS A 108 0.07 8.76 -9.96
C LYS A 108 1.44 8.61 -9.31
N ASP A 109 2.49 9.02 -10.00
CA ASP A 109 3.87 8.90 -9.52
C ASP A 109 4.12 9.81 -8.30
N ALA A 110 3.64 11.05 -8.33
CA ALA A 110 3.77 12.00 -7.23
C ALA A 110 2.96 11.56 -6.00
N VAL A 111 1.72 11.10 -6.18
CA VAL A 111 0.91 10.56 -5.08
C VAL A 111 1.57 9.31 -4.50
N ALA A 112 2.06 8.40 -5.34
CA ALA A 112 2.76 7.22 -4.86
C ALA A 112 4.03 7.58 -4.07
N ALA A 113 4.78 8.62 -4.47
CA ALA A 113 5.93 9.10 -3.73
C ALA A 113 5.54 9.66 -2.35
N ALA A 114 4.52 10.52 -2.29
CA ALA A 114 4.02 11.08 -1.03
C ALA A 114 3.50 9.99 -0.08
N LEU A 115 2.78 8.99 -0.60
CA LEU A 115 2.29 7.86 0.19
C LEU A 115 3.42 6.95 0.68
N ARG A 116 4.48 6.75 -0.11
CA ARG A 116 5.67 6.02 0.35
C ARG A 116 6.35 6.75 1.50
N GLN A 117 6.50 8.07 1.39
CA GLN A 117 7.07 8.89 2.46
C GLN A 117 6.22 8.78 3.72
N LEU A 118 4.90 8.90 3.60
CA LEU A 118 3.97 8.77 4.73
C LEU A 118 4.06 7.36 5.35
N LYS A 119 4.11 6.30 4.54
CA LYS A 119 4.31 4.91 4.99
C LYS A 119 5.64 4.72 5.74
N THR A 120 6.71 5.42 5.35
CA THR A 120 7.98 5.37 6.11
C THR A 120 7.91 6.09 7.45
N GLN A 121 7.07 7.13 7.56
CA GLN A 121 6.85 7.86 8.81
C GLN A 121 5.90 7.11 9.76
N LEU A 122 4.95 6.35 9.19
CA LEU A 122 3.89 5.63 9.91
C LEU A 122 3.83 4.15 9.47
N PRO A 123 4.85 3.34 9.77
CA PRO A 123 4.97 1.97 9.24
C PRO A 123 3.88 1.00 9.71
N GLY A 124 3.18 1.31 10.81
CA GLY A 124 2.04 0.52 11.32
C GLY A 124 0.71 0.79 10.62
N ASP A 125 0.55 1.96 10.02
CA ASP A 125 -0.75 2.44 9.53
C ASP A 125 -1.00 2.10 8.06
N PHE A 126 0.04 1.68 7.33
CA PHE A 126 -0.02 1.42 5.90
C PHE A 126 0.43 0.00 5.56
N SER A 127 -0.53 -0.92 5.46
CA SER A 127 -0.33 -2.26 4.89
C SER A 127 -0.91 -2.34 3.48
N SER A 128 -0.42 -3.25 2.62
CA SER A 128 -1.12 -3.48 1.34
C SER A 128 -2.48 -4.15 1.58
N VAL A 129 -3.42 -4.06 0.64
CA VAL A 129 -4.72 -4.75 0.73
C VAL A 129 -4.53 -6.26 0.92
N HIS A 130 -3.49 -6.84 0.31
CA HIS A 130 -3.17 -8.25 0.49
C HIS A 130 -2.64 -8.54 1.90
N GLN A 131 -1.71 -7.72 2.37
CA GLN A 131 -1.13 -7.84 3.71
C GLN A 131 -2.19 -7.66 4.80
N ALA A 132 -3.12 -6.73 4.64
CA ALA A 132 -4.24 -6.53 5.55
C ALA A 132 -5.20 -7.74 5.55
N LYS A 133 -5.50 -8.30 4.37
CA LYS A 133 -6.31 -9.53 4.26
C LYS A 133 -5.65 -10.71 4.97
N VAL A 134 -4.33 -10.89 4.78
CA VAL A 134 -3.57 -11.94 5.48
C VAL A 134 -3.58 -11.67 6.98
N GLY A 135 -3.33 -10.43 7.40
CA GLY A 135 -3.38 -9.98 8.78
C GLY A 135 -4.69 -10.33 9.50
N ASN A 136 -5.83 -10.09 8.85
CA ASN A 136 -7.14 -10.42 9.40
C ASN A 136 -7.39 -11.92 9.57
N CYS A 137 -6.66 -12.78 8.85
CA CYS A 137 -6.76 -14.24 9.00
C CYS A 137 -5.77 -14.80 10.03
N LEU A 138 -4.79 -14.01 10.48
CA LEU A 138 -3.76 -14.50 11.41
C LEU A 138 -4.31 -14.93 12.77
N PRO A 139 -5.28 -14.22 13.40
CA PRO A 139 -5.86 -14.65 14.66
C PRO A 139 -6.50 -16.03 14.56
N ASP A 140 -7.43 -16.24 13.62
CA ASP A 140 -8.12 -17.52 13.43
C ASP A 140 -7.15 -18.66 13.12
N LEU A 141 -6.11 -18.39 12.32
CA LEU A 141 -5.05 -19.34 12.02
C LEU A 141 -4.23 -19.68 13.27
N ALA A 142 -3.89 -18.68 14.08
CA ALA A 142 -3.15 -18.88 15.32
C ALA A 142 -3.97 -19.71 16.32
N THR A 143 -5.26 -19.41 16.49
CA THR A 143 -6.17 -20.19 17.32
C THR A 143 -6.24 -21.63 16.82
N SER A 144 -6.48 -21.85 15.53
CA SER A 144 -6.57 -23.21 14.96
C SER A 144 -5.30 -24.03 15.20
N LEU A 145 -4.13 -23.43 14.99
CA LEU A 145 -2.84 -24.09 15.25
C LEU A 145 -2.61 -24.34 16.74
N ALA A 146 -2.98 -23.40 17.60
CA ALA A 146 -2.87 -23.55 19.04
C ALA A 146 -3.75 -24.70 19.55
N THR A 147 -4.99 -24.78 19.07
CA THR A 147 -5.89 -25.90 19.38
C THR A 147 -5.28 -27.24 18.96
N ILE A 148 -4.69 -27.34 17.76
CA ILE A 148 -4.00 -28.58 17.32
C ILE A 148 -2.87 -28.97 18.28
N VAL A 149 -2.10 -28.00 18.78
CA VAL A 149 -1.02 -28.26 19.74
C VAL A 149 -1.59 -28.68 21.10
N MET A 150 -2.53 -27.91 21.64
CA MET A 150 -3.07 -28.11 22.99
C MET A 150 -3.91 -29.39 23.09
N ASP A 151 -4.68 -29.73 22.06
CA ASP A 151 -5.57 -30.90 22.06
C ASP A 151 -4.85 -32.22 21.72
N SER A 152 -3.58 -32.16 21.33
CA SER A 152 -2.81 -33.36 21.01
C SER A 152 -2.57 -34.21 22.26
N SER A 153 -2.91 -35.50 22.21
CA SER A 153 -2.59 -36.47 23.27
C SER A 153 -1.10 -36.87 23.30
N ASN A 154 -0.31 -36.43 22.31
CA ASN A 154 1.09 -36.75 22.20
C ASN A 154 1.95 -35.69 22.93
N GLN A 155 2.41 -36.01 24.13
CA GLN A 155 3.23 -35.11 24.95
C GLN A 155 4.54 -34.71 24.24
N HIS A 156 5.18 -35.62 23.52
CA HIS A 156 6.39 -35.29 22.75
C HIS A 156 6.10 -34.24 21.67
N PHE A 157 4.93 -34.31 21.01
CA PHE A 157 4.52 -33.31 20.03
C PHE A 157 4.31 -31.93 20.68
N GLN A 158 3.62 -31.88 21.82
CA GLN A 158 3.41 -30.63 22.57
C GLN A 158 4.73 -29.98 23.00
N GLU A 159 5.67 -30.77 23.50
CA GLU A 159 6.98 -30.29 23.94
C GLU A 159 7.82 -29.77 22.77
N GLU A 160 7.86 -30.49 21.64
CA GLU A 160 8.57 -30.03 20.44
C GLU A 160 7.96 -28.75 19.85
N CYS A 161 6.63 -28.66 19.77
CA CYS A 161 5.95 -27.44 19.35
C CYS A 161 6.26 -26.26 20.28
N SER A 162 6.25 -26.49 21.60
CA SER A 162 6.58 -25.46 22.59
C SER A 162 8.03 -24.96 22.42
N LYS A 163 8.98 -25.87 22.19
CA LYS A 163 10.38 -25.52 21.89
C LYS A 163 10.52 -24.70 20.60
N ILE A 164 9.85 -25.11 19.51
CA ILE A 164 9.88 -24.40 18.21
C ILE A 164 9.31 -22.98 18.35
N LEU A 165 8.21 -22.85 19.09
CA LEU A 165 7.54 -21.56 19.32
C LEU A 165 8.27 -20.70 20.37
N GLY A 166 9.15 -21.29 21.18
CA GLY A 166 9.89 -20.62 22.24
C GLY A 166 9.04 -20.32 23.48
N VAL A 167 7.98 -21.11 23.70
CA VAL A 167 7.08 -20.94 24.86
C VAL A 167 7.42 -21.97 25.94
N GLN A 168 7.47 -21.51 27.19
CA GLN A 168 7.67 -22.37 28.36
C GLN A 168 6.34 -22.89 28.94
N ASP A 169 5.23 -22.21 28.64
CA ASP A 169 3.89 -22.57 29.09
C ASP A 169 2.98 -22.75 27.86
N VAL A 170 2.28 -23.89 27.84
CA VAL A 170 1.33 -24.28 26.79
C VAL A 170 0.17 -23.27 26.68
N ASN A 171 -0.17 -22.57 27.76
CA ASN A 171 -1.20 -21.53 27.76
C ASN A 171 -0.84 -20.30 26.91
N ASN A 172 0.45 -20.13 26.55
CA ASN A 172 0.93 -18.99 25.75
C ASN A 172 1.15 -19.35 24.26
N VAL A 173 0.82 -20.59 23.86
CA VAL A 173 1.06 -21.11 22.50
C VAL A 173 0.34 -20.27 21.44
N GLU A 174 -0.92 -19.91 21.65
CA GLU A 174 -1.69 -19.10 20.70
C GLU A 174 -1.04 -17.73 20.46
N THR A 175 -0.69 -17.03 21.55
CA THR A 175 -0.04 -15.72 21.46
C THR A 175 1.31 -15.80 20.75
N ALA A 176 2.11 -16.84 21.03
CA ALA A 176 3.39 -17.03 20.38
C ALA A 176 3.27 -17.35 18.89
N ILE A 177 2.28 -18.17 18.50
CA ILE A 177 1.97 -18.43 17.09
C ILE A 177 1.56 -17.12 16.40
N LEU A 178 0.65 -16.35 17.01
CA LEU A 178 0.20 -15.08 16.43
C LEU A 178 1.35 -14.08 16.26
N GLN A 179 2.23 -13.95 17.25
CA GLN A 179 3.42 -13.10 17.17
C GLN A 179 4.37 -13.53 16.05
N ARG A 180 4.61 -14.84 15.90
CA ARG A 180 5.43 -15.40 14.83
C ARG A 180 4.82 -15.14 13.45
N LEU A 181 3.53 -15.41 13.28
CA LEU A 181 2.82 -15.18 12.02
C LEU A 181 2.80 -13.69 11.64
N SER A 182 2.56 -12.81 12.61
CA SER A 182 2.55 -11.36 12.41
C SER A 182 3.93 -10.86 11.98
N SER A 183 5.00 -11.38 12.59
CA SER A 183 6.38 -11.03 12.22
C SER A 183 6.72 -11.41 10.78
N ILE A 184 6.17 -12.51 10.27
CA ILE A 184 6.35 -12.95 8.88
C ILE A 184 5.54 -12.08 7.92
N SER A 185 4.29 -11.76 8.28
CA SER A 185 3.39 -10.96 7.44
C SER A 185 3.71 -9.46 7.41
N LEU A 186 4.42 -8.93 8.42
CA LEU A 186 4.82 -7.52 8.53
C LEU A 186 6.25 -7.26 8.04
N ALA A 187 6.95 -8.28 7.54
CA ALA A 187 8.27 -8.08 6.93
C ALA A 187 8.18 -7.02 5.82
N PRO A 188 9.04 -5.99 5.83
CA PRO A 188 8.96 -4.90 4.87
C PRO A 188 9.08 -5.46 3.46
N ASP A 189 8.08 -5.14 2.63
CA ASP A 189 8.08 -5.43 1.20
C ASP A 189 9.31 -4.74 0.58
N HIS A 190 10.43 -5.47 0.49
CA HIS A 190 11.60 -5.06 -0.26
C HIS A 190 11.19 -5.06 -1.72
N GLY A 191 10.70 -3.89 -2.15
CA GLY A 191 10.00 -3.69 -3.41
C GLY A 191 10.48 -4.60 -4.53
N GLY A 192 9.59 -5.49 -4.96
CA GLY A 192 9.58 -6.06 -6.30
C GLY A 192 10.95 -6.41 -6.89
N ARG A 193 11.66 -7.35 -6.28
CA ARG A 193 12.56 -8.22 -7.04
C ARG A 193 12.53 -9.62 -6.43
N MET A 194 11.53 -10.40 -6.84
CA MET A 194 11.70 -11.86 -6.86
C MET A 194 12.98 -12.12 -7.66
N LEU A 195 14.05 -12.50 -6.96
CA LEU A 195 15.17 -13.14 -7.61
C LEU A 195 14.59 -14.37 -8.31
N PRO A 196 14.79 -14.55 -9.63
CA PRO A 196 14.36 -15.77 -10.27
C PRO A 196 15.06 -16.93 -9.56
N CYS A 197 14.26 -17.89 -9.08
CA CYS A 197 14.77 -19.18 -8.62
C CYS A 197 15.71 -19.69 -9.71
N LYS A 198 17.03 -19.61 -9.46
CA LYS A 198 18.02 -20.28 -10.29
C LYS A 198 17.74 -21.77 -10.15
N ARG A 199 17.02 -22.35 -11.12
CA ARG A 199 17.03 -23.80 -11.32
C ARG A 199 18.49 -24.18 -11.49
N GLN A 200 19.03 -24.93 -10.54
CA GLN A 200 20.32 -25.57 -10.75
C GLN A 200 20.17 -26.51 -11.96
N PRO A 201 21.10 -26.49 -12.93
CA PRO A 201 21.09 -27.45 -14.01
C PRO A 201 21.29 -28.85 -13.41
N LYS A 202 20.41 -29.79 -13.79
CA LYS A 202 20.62 -31.22 -13.56
C LYS A 202 21.96 -31.59 -14.19
N LYS A 203 22.89 -32.12 -13.39
CA LYS A 203 24.00 -32.92 -13.93
C LYS A 203 23.36 -34.07 -14.71
N MET A 204 23.65 -34.12 -16.00
CA MET A 204 23.40 -35.29 -16.82
C MET A 204 24.64 -36.15 -16.63
N ASP A 205 24.48 -37.27 -15.94
CA ASP A 205 25.55 -38.23 -15.74
C ASP A 205 26.03 -38.71 -17.12
N GLU A 206 27.34 -38.60 -17.33
CA GLU A 206 28.08 -39.38 -18.32
C GLU A 206 27.76 -40.85 -18.09
N MET A 207 27.21 -41.51 -19.12
CA MET A 207 27.20 -42.95 -19.21
C MET A 207 28.10 -43.31 -20.39
N ASP A 208 29.35 -43.64 -20.06
CA ASP A 208 30.21 -44.47 -20.89
C ASP A 208 29.48 -45.79 -21.19
N VAL A 209 29.28 -46.11 -22.47
CA VAL A 209 29.84 -47.27 -23.20
C VAL A 209 29.66 -47.03 -24.70
#